data_AF-A0A2N5JZR3-F1
#
_entry.id   AF-A0A2N5JZR3-F1
#
_cell.length_a   1.000
_cell.length_b   1.000
_cell.length_c   1.000
_cell.angle_alpha   90.00
_cell.angle_beta   90.00
_cell.angle_gamma   90.00
#
_symmetry.space_group_name_H-M   'P 1'
#
loop_
_entity.id
_entity.type
_entity.pdbx_description
1 polymer ?
#
loop_
_entity_poly.entity_id
_entity_poly.type
_entity_poly.pdbx_seq_one_letter_code
_entity_poly.pdbx_strand_id
1 'polypeptide(L)'
;MLTNVVAHINRVRLFMLALVAFVIGIAVVPAARAQERLCFPEAAPVIRDCIEGRFAQFWRENGGLAVFGYPITSAKMDFNKDLGKEVLTQYFERQRFELHPQNQRPYDVLLGRLGAVWLEIAVRDGFNIGDKGSPALAHYVAETGYNIGFKPNRVNPEGGWYWDYYASHGLEFDGKAGKSYNESLALIGYPIAAVSGNMTTETSFQVFERTIIRYQGPKYANNVEWRMVGDRIGVWYYKFVMKADAEDRLAYP
;
A
#
# COMPACT_ATOMS: atom_id res chain seq x y z
N MET A 1 -38.19 64.73 24.98
CA MET A 1 -38.29 63.31 25.38
C MET A 1 -37.89 62.33 24.28
N LEU A 2 -38.23 62.56 23.00
CA LEU A 2 -37.96 61.61 21.90
C LEU A 2 -36.48 61.40 21.55
N THR A 3 -35.61 62.39 21.74
CA THR A 3 -34.17 62.32 21.40
C THR A 3 -33.35 61.38 22.30
N ASN A 4 -33.71 61.27 23.59
CA ASN A 4 -33.02 60.39 24.54
C ASN A 4 -33.33 58.91 24.31
N VAL A 5 -34.51 58.59 23.78
CA VAL A 5 -34.94 57.21 23.50
C VAL A 5 -34.19 56.64 22.29
N VAL A 6 -34.01 57.42 21.23
CA VAL A 6 -33.28 56.99 20.02
C VAL A 6 -31.80 56.75 20.31
N ALA A 7 -31.18 57.61 21.13
CA ALA A 7 -29.78 57.43 21.54
C ALA A 7 -29.58 56.17 22.40
N HIS A 8 -30.56 55.83 23.25
CA HIS A 8 -30.51 54.61 24.07
C HIS A 8 -30.66 53.34 23.22
N ILE A 9 -31.59 53.34 22.25
CA ILE A 9 -31.79 52.21 21.32
C ILE A 9 -30.54 51.94 20.47
N ASN A 10 -29.85 53.00 20.00
CA ASN A 10 -28.63 52.85 19.23
C ASN A 10 -27.44 52.32 20.06
N ARG A 11 -27.35 52.68 21.34
CA ARG A 11 -26.33 52.12 22.26
C ARG A 11 -26.58 50.64 22.55
N VAL A 12 -27.83 50.23 22.76
CA VAL A 12 -28.19 48.82 22.97
C VAL A 12 -27.96 47.98 21.71
N ARG A 13 -28.25 48.53 20.52
CA ARG A 13 -27.94 47.87 19.24
C ARG A 13 -26.45 47.68 19.01
N LEU A 14 -25.63 48.70 19.29
CA LEU A 14 -24.17 48.57 19.18
C LEU A 14 -23.60 47.53 20.15
N PHE A 15 -24.12 47.51 21.39
CA PHE A 15 -23.72 46.50 22.39
C PHE A 15 -24.13 45.09 21.98
N MET A 16 -25.35 44.89 21.45
CA MET A 16 -25.82 43.60 20.94
C MET A 16 -25.01 43.12 19.73
N LEU A 17 -24.67 44.01 18.79
CA LEU A 17 -23.83 43.67 17.65
C LEU A 17 -22.39 43.31 18.05
N ALA A 18 -21.83 44.04 19.03
CA ALA A 18 -20.51 43.73 19.58
C ALA A 18 -20.51 42.40 20.37
N LEU A 19 -21.58 42.10 21.10
CA LEU A 19 -21.74 40.83 21.83
C LEU A 19 -21.88 39.64 20.85
N VAL A 20 -22.63 39.80 19.76
CA VAL A 20 -22.76 38.77 18.72
C VAL A 20 -21.43 38.55 17.99
N ALA A 21 -20.68 39.61 17.66
CA ALA A 21 -19.35 39.49 17.08
C ALA A 21 -18.35 38.80 18.02
N PHE A 22 -18.44 39.06 19.33
CA PHE A 22 -17.61 38.41 20.35
C PHE A 22 -17.96 36.91 20.53
N VAL A 23 -19.25 36.55 20.48
CA VAL A 23 -19.71 35.15 20.55
C VAL A 23 -19.33 34.36 19.28
N ILE A 24 -19.34 34.99 18.10
CA ILE A 24 -18.89 34.35 16.85
C ILE A 24 -17.35 34.18 16.83
N GLY A 25 -16.60 35.09 17.45
CA GLY A 25 -15.12 35.02 17.52
C GLY A 25 -14.56 33.89 18.39
N ILE A 26 -15.34 33.34 19.33
CA ILE A 26 -14.89 32.29 20.27
C ILE A 26 -15.12 30.87 19.73
N ALA A 27 -15.87 30.70 18.63
CA ALA A 27 -16.30 29.38 18.15
C ALA A 27 -15.41 28.73 17.06
N VAL A 28 -14.31 29.36 16.65
CA VAL A 28 -13.35 28.76 15.71
C VAL A 28 -12.06 28.40 16.45
N VAL A 29 -12.17 27.48 17.42
CA VAL A 29 -10.99 26.73 17.84
C VAL A 29 -10.74 25.72 16.71
N PRO A 30 -9.66 25.83 15.92
CA PRO A 30 -9.30 24.73 15.04
C PRO A 30 -9.06 23.56 15.99
N ALA A 31 -9.89 22.53 15.91
CA ALA A 31 -9.58 21.27 16.57
C ALA A 31 -8.21 20.88 16.06
N ALA A 32 -7.18 21.03 16.89
CA ALA A 32 -5.88 20.46 16.64
C ALA A 32 -6.15 18.97 16.50
N ARG A 33 -6.28 18.49 15.26
CA ARG A 33 -6.44 17.07 14.99
C ARG A 33 -5.19 16.45 15.56
N ALA A 34 -5.32 15.76 16.68
CA ALA A 34 -4.23 15.00 17.27
C ALA A 34 -3.57 14.22 16.12
N GLN A 35 -2.27 14.46 15.92
CA GLN A 35 -1.49 13.76 14.90
C GLN A 35 -1.76 12.27 15.10
N GLU A 36 -2.45 11.66 14.15
CA GLU A 36 -2.89 10.27 14.31
C GLU A 36 -1.66 9.39 14.52
N ARG A 37 -1.59 8.70 15.65
CA ARG A 37 -0.43 7.88 16.03
C ARG A 37 -0.92 6.49 16.40
N LEU A 38 -0.42 5.49 15.70
CA LEU A 38 -0.74 4.08 15.88
C LEU A 38 0.53 3.33 16.30
N CYS A 39 0.56 2.85 17.55
CA CYS A 39 1.63 2.02 18.11
C CYS A 39 1.03 0.65 18.49
N PHE A 40 1.88 -0.37 18.66
CA PHE A 40 1.42 -1.74 18.93
C PHE A 40 1.99 -2.39 20.21
N PRO A 41 2.09 -1.68 21.36
CA PRO A 41 2.79 -2.21 22.54
C PRO A 41 2.12 -3.43 23.17
N GLU A 42 0.80 -3.57 23.09
CA GLU A 42 0.08 -4.73 23.63
C GLU A 42 -0.01 -5.87 22.60
N ALA A 43 -0.36 -5.54 21.36
CA ALA A 43 -0.59 -6.53 20.31
C ALA A 43 0.70 -7.16 19.76
N ALA A 44 1.80 -6.39 19.73
CA ALA A 44 3.10 -6.83 19.26
C ALA A 44 4.23 -6.08 20.01
N PRO A 45 4.54 -6.46 21.26
CA PRO A 45 5.48 -5.72 22.12
C PRO A 45 6.90 -5.56 21.55
N VAL A 46 7.28 -6.40 20.59
CA VAL A 46 8.57 -6.32 19.88
C VAL A 46 8.61 -5.19 18.84
N ILE A 47 7.45 -4.71 18.39
CA ILE A 47 7.31 -3.63 17.41
C ILE A 47 7.37 -2.30 18.17
N ARG A 48 8.48 -1.59 18.01
CA ARG A 48 8.74 -0.32 18.69
C ARG A 48 8.36 0.90 17.86
N ASP A 49 8.30 0.74 16.55
CA ASP A 49 7.96 1.82 15.63
C ASP A 49 6.44 2.06 15.60
N CYS A 50 6.06 3.33 15.54
CA CYS A 50 4.68 3.75 15.38
C CYS A 50 4.44 4.26 13.96
N ILE A 51 3.18 4.26 13.55
CA ILE A 51 2.71 4.84 12.30
C ILE A 51 2.07 6.18 12.64
N GLU A 52 2.43 7.25 11.94
CA GLU A 52 2.01 8.60 12.32
C GLU A 52 1.43 9.41 11.14
N GLY A 53 0.57 10.37 11.47
CA GLY A 53 0.02 11.36 10.54
C GLY A 53 -0.67 10.73 9.34
N ARG A 54 -0.26 11.13 8.14
CA ARG A 54 -0.89 10.67 6.89
C ARG A 54 -0.70 9.17 6.65
N PHE A 55 0.42 8.59 7.07
CA PHE A 55 0.65 7.15 6.93
C PHE A 55 -0.27 6.33 7.85
N ALA A 56 -0.58 6.82 9.05
CA ALA A 56 -1.54 6.15 9.94
C ALA A 56 -2.95 6.14 9.32
N GLN A 57 -3.38 7.30 8.78
CA GLN A 57 -4.64 7.43 8.05
C GLN A 57 -4.71 6.43 6.90
N PHE A 58 -3.69 6.47 6.04
CA PHE A 58 -3.64 5.61 4.85
C PHE A 58 -3.63 4.12 5.22
N TRP A 59 -2.85 3.73 6.23
CA TRP A 59 -2.79 2.35 6.72
C TRP A 59 -4.18 1.87 7.16
N ARG A 60 -4.90 2.67 7.97
CA ARG A 60 -6.24 2.30 8.46
C ARG A 60 -7.29 2.25 7.34
N GLU A 61 -7.25 3.22 6.43
CA GLU A 61 -8.18 3.33 5.30
C GLU A 61 -8.04 2.16 4.32
N ASN A 62 -6.84 1.58 4.20
CA ASN A 62 -6.51 0.60 3.16
C ASN A 62 -6.28 -0.83 3.70
N GLY A 63 -7.00 -1.22 4.75
CA GLY A 63 -7.02 -2.60 5.27
C GLY A 63 -5.98 -2.93 6.34
N GLY A 64 -5.13 -1.96 6.69
CA GLY A 64 -4.26 -1.99 7.87
C GLY A 64 -3.41 -3.24 7.99
N LEU A 65 -3.56 -3.94 9.13
CA LEU A 65 -2.67 -5.04 9.48
C LEU A 65 -2.76 -6.16 8.45
N ALA A 66 -3.93 -6.49 7.92
CA ALA A 66 -4.08 -7.55 6.94
C ALA A 66 -3.25 -7.27 5.67
N VAL A 67 -3.29 -6.02 5.18
CA VAL A 67 -2.68 -5.64 3.90
C VAL A 67 -1.19 -5.29 4.05
N PHE A 68 -0.83 -4.48 5.04
CA PHE A 68 0.53 -3.91 5.12
C PHE A 68 1.41 -4.57 6.17
N GLY A 69 0.79 -5.16 7.21
CA GLY A 69 1.50 -5.66 8.38
C GLY A 69 1.97 -4.55 9.33
N TYR A 70 2.85 -4.94 10.25
CA TYR A 70 3.44 -4.02 11.22
C TYR A 70 4.50 -3.11 10.58
N PRO A 71 4.75 -1.91 11.15
CA PRO A 71 5.89 -1.10 10.75
C PRO A 71 7.21 -1.80 11.10
N ILE A 72 8.17 -1.74 10.18
CA ILE A 72 9.56 -2.19 10.37
C ILE A 72 10.45 -1.02 10.81
N THR A 73 10.05 0.21 10.45
CA THR A 73 10.79 1.44 10.75
C THR A 73 9.83 2.54 11.18
N SER A 74 10.38 3.55 11.83
CA SER A 74 9.78 4.89 11.88
C SER A 74 9.80 5.53 10.49
N ALA A 75 8.95 6.53 10.25
CA ALA A 75 8.98 7.30 9.01
C ALA A 75 10.26 8.17 8.95
N LYS A 76 10.94 8.20 7.80
CA LYS A 76 12.16 8.98 7.57
C LYS A 76 12.26 9.41 6.11
N MET A 77 13.04 10.46 5.81
CA MET A 77 13.41 10.76 4.43
C MET A 77 14.28 9.63 3.89
N ASP A 78 13.91 9.12 2.71
CA ASP A 78 14.65 8.05 2.02
C ASP A 78 14.68 8.34 0.52
N PHE A 79 15.77 7.94 -0.13
CA PHE A 79 15.97 8.23 -1.55
C PHE A 79 15.06 7.34 -2.41
N ASN A 80 14.22 7.95 -3.24
CA ASN A 80 13.48 7.25 -4.26
C ASN A 80 14.26 7.31 -5.59
N LYS A 81 14.74 6.14 -6.06
CA LYS A 81 15.49 5.99 -7.31
C LYS A 81 14.70 6.38 -8.55
N ASP A 82 13.41 6.03 -8.61
CA ASP A 82 12.54 6.35 -9.75
C ASP A 82 12.30 7.86 -9.91
N LEU A 83 12.27 8.60 -8.80
CA LEU A 83 12.07 10.05 -8.79
C LEU A 83 13.36 10.87 -8.71
N GLY A 84 14.49 10.24 -8.41
CA GLY A 84 15.78 10.91 -8.23
C GLY A 84 15.81 11.89 -7.04
N LYS A 85 14.95 11.72 -6.04
CA LYS A 85 14.84 12.62 -4.87
C LYS A 85 14.45 11.88 -3.60
N GLU A 86 14.70 12.49 -2.45
CA GLU A 86 14.20 11.98 -1.17
C GLU A 86 12.69 12.21 -1.01
N VAL A 87 12.02 11.21 -0.45
CA VAL A 87 10.61 11.27 -0.07
C VAL A 87 10.44 10.70 1.34
N LEU A 88 9.50 11.25 2.11
CA LEU A 88 9.16 10.69 3.41
C LEU A 88 8.66 9.27 3.19
N THR A 89 9.32 8.31 3.83
CA THR A 89 9.16 6.88 3.60
C THR A 89 8.99 6.15 4.92
N GLN A 90 8.13 5.13 4.95
CA GLN A 90 8.07 4.17 6.05
C GLN A 90 7.96 2.75 5.51
N TYR A 91 8.70 1.82 6.10
CA TYR A 91 8.69 0.40 5.70
C TYR A 91 7.79 -0.40 6.62
N PHE A 92 7.00 -1.28 6.01
CA PHE A 92 6.10 -2.23 6.67
C PHE A 92 6.46 -3.65 6.23
N GLU A 93 5.92 -4.65 6.93
CA GLU A 93 6.21 -6.06 6.62
C GLU A 93 5.99 -6.41 5.14
N ARG A 94 4.96 -5.83 4.50
CA ARG A 94 4.59 -6.17 3.12
C ARG A 94 4.82 -5.03 2.13
N GLN A 95 4.90 -3.78 2.58
CA GLN A 95 4.88 -2.63 1.68
C GLN A 95 5.80 -1.51 2.15
N ARG A 96 6.18 -0.62 1.23
CA ARG A 96 6.91 0.62 1.50
C ARG A 96 5.98 1.79 1.19
N PHE A 97 5.67 2.63 2.16
CA PHE A 97 4.89 3.84 1.91
C PHE A 97 5.81 5.00 1.55
N GLU A 98 5.35 5.82 0.62
CA GLU A 98 6.02 7.04 0.19
C GLU A 98 5.02 8.18 0.15
N LEU A 99 5.35 9.31 0.78
CA LEU A 99 4.50 10.50 0.79
C LEU A 99 4.81 11.41 -0.41
N HIS A 100 3.75 11.72 -1.17
CA HIS A 100 3.75 12.57 -2.37
C HIS A 100 2.72 13.69 -2.20
N PRO A 101 3.01 14.73 -1.38
CA PRO A 101 2.03 15.75 -1.01
C PRO A 101 1.56 16.61 -2.19
N GLN A 102 2.26 16.57 -3.32
CA GLN A 102 1.85 17.22 -4.57
C GLN A 102 0.67 16.51 -5.27
N ASN A 103 0.41 15.25 -4.93
CA ASN A 103 -0.72 14.51 -5.49
C ASN A 103 -1.97 14.75 -4.66
N GLN A 104 -3.13 14.76 -5.31
CA GLN A 104 -4.41 14.80 -4.59
C GLN A 104 -4.70 13.44 -3.96
N ARG A 105 -5.34 13.45 -2.78
CA ARG A 105 -5.85 12.23 -2.14
C ARG A 105 -6.79 11.48 -3.09
N PRO A 106 -6.75 10.13 -3.11
CA PRO A 106 -5.98 9.25 -2.22
C PRO A 106 -4.53 8.96 -2.68
N TYR A 107 -4.03 9.60 -3.74
CA TYR A 107 -2.74 9.31 -4.37
C TYR A 107 -1.54 10.05 -3.75
N ASP A 108 -1.75 10.72 -2.62
CA ASP A 108 -0.73 11.40 -1.84
C ASP A 108 0.15 10.44 -1.02
N VAL A 109 -0.27 9.17 -0.87
CA VAL A 109 0.58 8.08 -0.41
C VAL A 109 0.63 7.02 -1.50
N LEU A 110 1.84 6.71 -1.96
CA LEU A 110 2.08 5.67 -2.94
C LEU A 110 2.86 4.53 -2.31
N LEU A 111 2.65 3.32 -2.85
CA LEU A 111 3.44 2.17 -2.48
C LEU A 111 4.68 2.07 -3.38
N GLY A 112 5.84 1.95 -2.75
CA GLY A 112 7.12 1.77 -3.42
C GLY A 112 7.17 0.48 -4.24
N ARG A 113 7.97 0.48 -5.31
CA ARG A 113 8.05 -0.61 -6.28
C ARG A 113 8.96 -1.76 -5.81
N LEU A 114 8.64 -2.36 -4.67
CA LEU A 114 9.49 -3.37 -4.03
C LEU A 114 9.70 -4.62 -4.89
N GLY A 115 8.69 -5.02 -5.68
CA GLY A 115 8.82 -6.15 -6.60
C GLY A 115 9.75 -5.84 -7.78
N ALA A 116 9.75 -4.60 -8.27
CA ALA A 116 10.72 -4.16 -9.28
C ALA A 116 12.16 -4.18 -8.73
N VAL A 117 12.37 -3.73 -7.49
CA VAL A 117 13.72 -3.79 -6.90
C VAL A 117 14.17 -5.23 -6.67
N TRP A 118 13.28 -6.10 -6.20
CA TRP A 118 13.58 -7.52 -6.10
C TRP A 118 13.98 -8.10 -7.46
N LEU A 119 13.24 -7.76 -8.52
CA LEU A 119 13.51 -8.27 -9.87
C LEU A 119 14.86 -7.79 -10.40
N GLU A 120 15.24 -6.53 -10.18
CA GLU A 120 16.57 -6.02 -10.56
C GLU A 120 17.69 -6.86 -9.94
N ILE A 121 17.56 -7.21 -8.66
CA ILE A 121 18.56 -8.02 -7.94
C ILE A 121 18.52 -9.48 -8.44
N ALA A 122 17.34 -10.07 -8.55
CA ALA A 122 17.17 -11.44 -9.00
C ALA A 122 17.75 -11.65 -10.41
N VAL A 123 17.49 -10.72 -11.34
CA VAL A 123 18.01 -10.78 -12.72
C VAL A 123 19.53 -10.69 -12.75
N ARG A 124 20.13 -9.81 -11.94
CA ARG A 124 21.59 -9.74 -11.80
C ARG A 124 22.16 -11.08 -11.33
N ASP A 125 21.43 -11.78 -10.48
CA ASP A 125 21.82 -13.06 -9.90
C ASP A 125 21.34 -14.27 -10.75
N GLY A 126 20.91 -14.03 -12.00
CA GLY A 126 20.65 -15.06 -13.01
C GLY A 126 19.18 -15.52 -13.13
N PHE A 127 18.24 -14.84 -12.46
CA PHE A 127 16.82 -15.15 -12.59
C PHE A 127 16.30 -14.87 -14.01
N ASN A 128 15.58 -15.84 -14.58
CA ASN A 128 14.90 -15.69 -15.87
C ASN A 128 13.50 -15.12 -15.66
N ILE A 129 13.23 -13.94 -16.23
CA ILE A 129 11.94 -13.24 -16.14
C ILE A 129 10.83 -13.87 -16.99
N GLY A 130 11.18 -14.87 -17.82
CA GLY A 130 10.28 -15.58 -18.72
C GLY A 130 9.82 -14.75 -19.92
N ASP A 131 9.18 -15.44 -20.86
CA ASP A 131 8.70 -14.83 -22.09
C ASP A 131 7.53 -13.87 -21.86
N LYS A 132 7.37 -12.91 -22.77
CA LYS A 132 6.19 -12.04 -22.80
C LYS A 132 4.91 -12.85 -23.00
N GLY A 133 3.84 -12.27 -22.50
CA GLY A 133 2.49 -12.77 -22.65
C GLY A 133 1.95 -12.65 -24.08
N SER A 134 0.68 -13.02 -24.26
CA SER A 134 -0.02 -12.86 -25.54
C SER A 134 -1.24 -11.98 -25.37
N PRO A 135 -1.45 -10.98 -26.25
CA PRO A 135 -2.69 -10.19 -26.28
C PRO A 135 -3.96 -11.02 -26.51
N ALA A 136 -3.82 -12.24 -27.04
CA ALA A 136 -4.95 -13.15 -27.28
C ALA A 136 -5.40 -13.90 -26.01
N LEU A 137 -4.68 -13.77 -24.91
CA LEU A 137 -4.97 -14.45 -23.65
C LEU A 137 -5.58 -13.49 -22.62
N ALA A 138 -6.36 -14.04 -21.70
CA ALA A 138 -6.99 -13.29 -20.63
C ALA A 138 -5.96 -12.53 -19.76
N HIS A 139 -6.39 -11.41 -19.20
CA HIS A 139 -5.60 -10.58 -18.28
C HIS A 139 -4.25 -10.11 -18.85
N TYR A 140 -4.18 -9.90 -20.17
CA TYR A 140 -3.04 -9.27 -20.81
C TYR A 140 -2.93 -7.80 -20.39
N VAL A 141 -1.71 -7.38 -20.06
CA VAL A 141 -1.36 -6.02 -19.68
C VAL A 141 -0.44 -5.44 -20.74
N ALA A 142 -0.94 -4.48 -21.51
CA ALA A 142 -0.22 -3.91 -22.66
C ALA A 142 1.03 -3.12 -22.24
N GLU A 143 0.97 -2.48 -21.08
CA GLU A 143 2.02 -1.63 -20.52
C GLU A 143 3.32 -2.39 -20.26
N THR A 144 3.22 -3.69 -19.92
CA THR A 144 4.39 -4.53 -19.63
C THR A 144 4.55 -5.71 -20.59
N GLY A 145 3.52 -6.00 -21.39
CA GLY A 145 3.47 -7.13 -22.30
C GLY A 145 3.33 -8.49 -21.61
N TYR A 146 2.95 -8.54 -20.33
CA TYR A 146 2.72 -9.77 -19.59
C TYR A 146 1.23 -10.02 -19.36
N ASN A 147 0.86 -11.28 -19.12
CA ASN A 147 -0.45 -11.64 -18.58
C ASN A 147 -0.36 -11.80 -17.06
N ILE A 148 -1.45 -11.52 -16.35
CA ILE A 148 -1.59 -11.90 -14.94
C ILE A 148 -1.97 -13.37 -14.87
N GLY A 149 -1.10 -14.19 -14.28
CA GLY A 149 -1.27 -15.64 -14.22
C GLY A 149 -0.84 -16.41 -15.47
N PHE A 150 -1.29 -17.66 -15.56
CA PHE A 150 -0.92 -18.60 -16.61
C PHE A 150 -1.92 -18.61 -17.77
N LYS A 151 -1.55 -19.27 -18.86
CA LYS A 151 -2.56 -19.73 -19.83
C LYS A 151 -3.57 -20.62 -19.10
N PRO A 152 -4.88 -20.44 -19.35
CA PRO A 152 -5.89 -21.44 -19.03
C PRO A 152 -5.41 -22.87 -19.28
N ASN A 153 -5.56 -23.74 -18.29
CA ASN A 153 -5.26 -25.17 -18.44
C ASN A 153 -6.38 -26.01 -17.82
N ARG A 154 -6.31 -27.35 -17.96
CA ARG A 154 -7.38 -28.24 -17.49
C ARG A 154 -7.64 -28.15 -15.98
N VAL A 155 -6.62 -27.78 -15.19
CA VAL A 155 -6.68 -27.64 -13.72
C VAL A 155 -7.10 -26.23 -13.32
N ASN A 156 -6.80 -25.23 -14.13
CA ASN A 156 -7.14 -23.83 -13.91
C ASN A 156 -7.60 -23.19 -15.23
N PRO A 157 -8.86 -23.42 -15.63
CA PRO A 157 -9.39 -23.00 -16.93
C PRO A 157 -9.56 -21.49 -17.07
N GLU A 158 -9.43 -20.72 -15.97
CA GLU A 158 -9.48 -19.26 -16.00
C GLU A 158 -8.07 -18.62 -15.96
N GLY A 159 -7.01 -19.43 -15.79
CA GLY A 159 -5.67 -18.91 -15.47
C GLY A 159 -5.60 -18.28 -14.06
N GLY A 160 -6.60 -18.61 -13.24
CA GLY A 160 -7.22 -17.73 -12.26
C GLY A 160 -6.53 -17.50 -10.93
N TRP A 161 -5.49 -18.20 -10.48
CA TRP A 161 -5.06 -17.98 -9.07
C TRP A 161 -4.49 -16.58 -8.86
N TYR A 162 -3.53 -16.20 -9.69
CA TYR A 162 -2.95 -14.86 -9.65
C TYR A 162 -3.98 -13.78 -9.96
N TRP A 163 -4.87 -14.03 -10.93
CA TRP A 163 -5.93 -13.08 -11.26
C TRP A 163 -6.96 -12.95 -10.15
N ASP A 164 -7.43 -14.04 -9.55
CA ASP A 164 -8.38 -14.06 -8.44
C ASP A 164 -7.83 -13.26 -7.27
N TYR A 165 -6.55 -13.45 -6.94
CA TYR A 165 -5.89 -12.61 -5.94
C TYR A 165 -5.85 -11.15 -6.38
N TYR A 166 -5.35 -10.88 -7.60
CA TYR A 166 -5.23 -9.53 -8.13
C TYR A 166 -6.57 -8.79 -8.10
N ALA A 167 -7.63 -9.39 -8.63
CA ALA A 167 -8.96 -8.81 -8.76
C ALA A 167 -9.72 -8.70 -7.43
N SER A 168 -9.28 -9.39 -6.37
CA SER A 168 -9.90 -9.32 -5.04
C SER A 168 -9.10 -8.49 -4.03
N HIS A 169 -7.86 -8.10 -4.36
CA HIS A 169 -6.99 -7.35 -3.46
C HIS A 169 -6.60 -6.02 -4.09
N GLY A 170 -6.79 -4.95 -3.33
CA GLY A 170 -6.47 -3.60 -3.76
C GLY A 170 -6.57 -2.62 -2.61
N LEU A 171 -6.13 -1.40 -2.86
CA LEU A 171 -6.38 -0.25 -1.98
C LEU A 171 -7.88 0.07 -1.94
N GLU A 172 -8.27 1.03 -1.10
CA GLU A 172 -9.66 1.47 -0.96
C GLU A 172 -9.78 2.93 -1.42
N PHE A 173 -10.41 3.13 -2.57
CA PHE A 173 -10.52 4.45 -3.19
C PHE A 173 -11.95 4.96 -3.35
N ASP A 174 -12.95 4.07 -3.42
CA ASP A 174 -14.30 4.46 -3.82
C ASP A 174 -15.43 4.00 -2.87
N GLY A 175 -15.08 3.28 -1.80
CA GLY A 175 -16.00 2.79 -0.77
C GLY A 175 -16.93 1.67 -1.25
N LYS A 176 -16.70 1.09 -2.43
CA LYS A 176 -17.58 0.05 -2.98
C LYS A 176 -17.14 -1.34 -2.56
N ALA A 177 -18.09 -2.27 -2.59
CA ALA A 177 -17.79 -3.68 -2.41
C ALA A 177 -16.98 -4.22 -3.59
N GLY A 178 -15.97 -5.04 -3.30
CA GLY A 178 -15.05 -5.60 -4.30
C GLY A 178 -13.84 -4.70 -4.53
N LYS A 179 -13.07 -4.99 -5.59
CA LYS A 179 -11.92 -4.18 -5.98
C LYS A 179 -11.97 -3.84 -7.46
N SER A 180 -11.85 -2.56 -7.75
CA SER A 180 -11.64 -2.06 -9.09
C SER A 180 -10.21 -2.37 -9.56
N TYR A 181 -10.02 -2.42 -10.88
CA TYR A 181 -8.69 -2.62 -11.45
C TYR A 181 -7.67 -1.59 -10.94
N ASN A 182 -8.07 -0.33 -10.76
CA ASN A 182 -7.17 0.73 -10.30
C ASN A 182 -6.76 0.56 -8.83
N GLU A 183 -7.63 0.01 -7.98
CA GLU A 183 -7.31 -0.29 -6.59
C GLU A 183 -6.32 -1.44 -6.49
N SER A 184 -6.53 -2.50 -7.28
CA SER A 184 -5.61 -3.63 -7.41
C SER A 184 -4.26 -3.18 -7.96
N LEU A 185 -4.27 -2.36 -9.01
CA LEU A 185 -3.07 -1.79 -9.61
C LEU A 185 -2.28 -0.93 -8.61
N ALA A 186 -2.96 -0.16 -7.77
CA ALA A 186 -2.30 0.70 -6.80
C ALA A 186 -1.66 -0.10 -5.64
N LEU A 187 -2.22 -1.24 -5.26
CA LEU A 187 -1.63 -2.14 -4.26
C LEU A 187 -0.50 -3.01 -4.85
N ILE A 188 -0.77 -3.64 -5.99
CA ILE A 188 0.03 -4.75 -6.53
C ILE A 188 0.98 -4.27 -7.65
N GLY A 189 0.50 -3.37 -8.51
CA GLY A 189 1.21 -2.91 -9.70
C GLY A 189 0.98 -3.79 -10.92
N TYR A 190 1.65 -3.47 -12.02
CA TYR A 190 1.61 -4.31 -13.23
C TYR A 190 2.47 -5.57 -13.07
N PRO A 191 2.14 -6.69 -13.74
CA PRO A 191 3.05 -7.84 -13.82
C PRO A 191 4.32 -7.47 -14.59
N ILE A 192 5.49 -7.76 -14.04
CA ILE A 192 6.80 -7.42 -14.63
C ILE A 192 7.66 -8.65 -14.94
N ALA A 193 7.15 -9.84 -14.65
CA ALA A 193 7.72 -11.11 -15.08
C ALA A 193 6.60 -12.12 -15.37
N ALA A 194 6.92 -13.13 -16.17
CA ALA A 194 6.08 -14.31 -16.30
C ALA A 194 6.01 -15.06 -14.96
N VAL A 195 5.01 -15.92 -14.82
CA VAL A 195 4.93 -16.79 -13.64
C VAL A 195 6.11 -17.76 -13.62
N SER A 196 6.73 -17.91 -12.45
CA SER A 196 7.88 -18.78 -12.21
C SER A 196 7.56 -19.85 -11.13
N GLY A 197 8.35 -20.93 -11.10
CA GLY A 197 8.20 -22.05 -10.16
C GLY A 197 7.50 -23.29 -10.74
N ASN A 198 7.35 -24.35 -9.93
CA ASN A 198 6.78 -25.63 -10.37
C ASN A 198 5.42 -25.91 -9.71
N MET A 199 4.35 -25.86 -10.52
CA MET A 199 2.97 -26.08 -10.07
C MET A 199 2.66 -27.52 -9.62
N THR A 200 3.54 -28.49 -9.88
CA THR A 200 3.31 -29.91 -9.57
C THR A 200 4.03 -30.40 -8.33
N THR A 201 5.10 -29.72 -7.87
CA THR A 201 5.90 -30.19 -6.73
C THR A 201 6.26 -29.15 -5.69
N GLU A 202 6.33 -27.84 -5.96
CA GLU A 202 6.80 -26.85 -4.98
C GLU A 202 6.66 -25.41 -5.53
N THR A 203 5.94 -24.54 -4.81
CA THR A 203 5.85 -23.07 -4.91
C THR A 203 5.91 -22.42 -6.31
N SER A 204 4.86 -21.68 -6.69
CA SER A 204 4.85 -20.79 -7.85
C SER A 204 4.69 -19.33 -7.43
N PHE A 205 5.27 -18.40 -8.17
CA PHE A 205 5.12 -16.97 -7.91
C PHE A 205 5.12 -16.12 -9.18
N GLN A 206 4.53 -14.94 -9.09
CA GLN A 206 4.60 -13.92 -10.12
C GLN A 206 5.02 -12.59 -9.51
N VAL A 207 5.91 -11.88 -10.21
CA VAL A 207 6.44 -10.59 -9.78
C VAL A 207 5.65 -9.46 -10.40
N PHE A 208 5.21 -8.54 -9.55
CA PHE A 208 4.53 -7.30 -9.91
C PHE A 208 5.39 -6.11 -9.48
N GLU A 209 5.07 -4.90 -9.94
CA GLU A 209 5.89 -3.74 -9.61
C GLU A 209 6.06 -3.51 -8.10
N ARG A 210 5.02 -3.74 -7.31
CA ARG A 210 5.01 -3.42 -5.86
C ARG A 210 5.10 -4.65 -4.96
N THR A 211 4.83 -5.85 -5.48
CA THR A 211 4.74 -7.07 -4.67
C THR A 211 5.11 -8.31 -5.47
N ILE A 212 5.26 -9.43 -4.78
CA ILE A 212 5.36 -10.78 -5.36
C ILE A 212 4.19 -11.60 -4.81
N ILE A 213 3.37 -12.14 -5.70
CA ILE A 213 2.30 -13.07 -5.33
C ILE A 213 2.87 -14.47 -5.34
N ARG A 214 2.72 -15.22 -4.23
CA ARG A 214 3.23 -16.59 -4.08
C ARG A 214 2.12 -17.57 -3.70
N TYR A 215 2.05 -18.65 -4.47
CA TYR A 215 1.22 -19.81 -4.23
C TYR A 215 2.06 -21.02 -3.86
N GLN A 216 1.68 -21.73 -2.80
CA GLN A 216 2.27 -23.01 -2.46
C GLN A 216 1.27 -24.14 -2.70
N GLY A 217 1.73 -25.15 -3.44
CA GLY A 217 0.97 -26.34 -3.75
C GLY A 217 0.88 -27.30 -2.57
N PRO A 218 -0.04 -28.28 -2.65
CA PRO A 218 -0.18 -29.29 -1.61
C PRO A 218 1.11 -30.12 -1.48
N LYS A 219 1.68 -30.17 -0.27
CA LYS A 219 2.97 -30.83 0.01
C LYS A 219 2.89 -32.37 0.00
N TYR A 220 1.68 -32.94 0.01
CA TYR A 220 1.41 -34.39 -0.03
C TYR A 220 0.02 -34.65 -0.63
N ALA A 221 -0.17 -35.80 -1.30
CA ALA A 221 -1.39 -36.20 -2.02
C ALA A 221 -2.71 -36.24 -1.21
N ASN A 222 -2.67 -35.92 0.10
CA ASN A 222 -3.77 -36.10 1.03
C ASN A 222 -4.35 -34.78 1.59
N ASN A 223 -3.77 -33.63 1.23
CA ASN A 223 -4.34 -32.30 1.54
C ASN A 223 -4.36 -31.48 0.25
N VAL A 224 -5.53 -30.99 -0.17
CA VAL A 224 -5.77 -30.54 -1.57
C VAL A 224 -5.80 -29.00 -1.72
N GLU A 225 -5.36 -28.24 -0.71
CA GLU A 225 -5.58 -26.79 -0.71
C GLU A 225 -4.31 -26.00 -1.08
N TRP A 226 -4.37 -25.30 -2.21
CA TRP A 226 -3.40 -24.26 -2.55
C TRP A 226 -3.58 -23.08 -1.60
N ARG A 227 -2.49 -22.68 -0.93
CA ARG A 227 -2.54 -21.55 0.01
C ARG A 227 -1.61 -20.44 -0.44
N MET A 228 -2.11 -19.21 -0.36
CA MET A 228 -1.30 -18.01 -0.41
C MET A 228 -0.38 -18.00 0.82
N VAL A 229 0.93 -18.03 0.60
CA VAL A 229 1.93 -18.04 1.69
C VAL A 229 2.22 -16.63 2.21
N GLY A 230 1.75 -15.61 1.49
CA GLY A 230 1.80 -14.20 1.87
C GLY A 230 2.93 -13.43 1.19
N ASP A 231 2.84 -12.10 1.30
CA ASP A 231 3.83 -11.14 0.87
C ASP A 231 4.61 -10.63 2.10
N ARG A 232 5.93 -10.78 2.11
CA ARG A 232 6.84 -10.19 3.12
C ARG A 232 8.00 -9.44 2.45
N ILE A 233 7.77 -8.95 1.23
CA ILE A 233 8.81 -8.31 0.41
C ILE A 233 9.38 -7.06 1.09
N GLY A 234 8.58 -6.37 1.93
CA GLY A 234 9.03 -5.25 2.74
C GLY A 234 10.12 -5.65 3.76
N VAL A 235 9.93 -6.77 4.46
CA VAL A 235 10.95 -7.33 5.37
C VAL A 235 12.23 -7.68 4.63
N TRP A 236 12.10 -8.40 3.52
CA TRP A 236 13.24 -8.80 2.69
C TRP A 236 14.03 -7.56 2.23
N TYR A 237 13.35 -6.60 1.61
CA TYR A 237 13.99 -5.39 1.08
C TYR A 237 14.75 -4.65 2.17
N TYR A 238 14.11 -4.42 3.32
CA TYR A 238 14.75 -3.68 4.40
C TYR A 238 15.98 -4.40 4.96
N LYS A 239 15.91 -5.71 5.15
CA LYS A 239 17.03 -6.50 5.69
C LYS A 239 18.20 -6.61 4.71
N PHE A 240 17.93 -6.99 3.47
CA PHE A 240 18.98 -7.41 2.53
C PHE A 240 19.46 -6.31 1.58
N VAL A 241 18.60 -5.33 1.28
CA VAL A 241 18.93 -4.21 0.38
C VAL A 241 19.36 -2.98 1.18
N MET A 242 18.56 -2.58 2.18
CA MET A 242 18.82 -1.34 2.93
C MET A 242 19.79 -1.49 4.09
N LYS A 243 19.76 -2.63 4.79
CA LYS A 243 20.61 -2.89 5.97
C LYS A 243 21.81 -3.79 5.72
N ALA A 244 22.01 -4.22 4.48
CA ALA A 244 22.94 -5.26 4.04
C ALA A 244 24.06 -5.63 5.04
N ASP A 245 23.96 -6.80 5.64
CA ASP A 245 25.15 -7.63 5.90
C ASP A 245 25.39 -8.48 4.64
N ALA A 246 26.65 -8.54 4.21
CA ALA A 246 27.03 -9.07 2.89
C ALA A 246 26.77 -10.58 2.71
N GLU A 247 26.58 -11.32 3.81
CA GLU A 247 26.53 -12.79 3.79
C GLU A 247 25.13 -13.38 3.54
N ASP A 248 24.07 -12.58 3.62
CA ASP A 248 22.70 -13.12 3.73
C ASP A 248 21.80 -12.79 2.52
N ARG A 249 22.37 -12.14 1.48
CA ARG A 249 21.64 -11.58 0.32
C ARG A 249 20.89 -12.60 -0.55
N LEU A 250 21.12 -13.90 -0.35
CA LEU A 250 20.52 -14.99 -1.14
C LEU A 250 19.54 -15.87 -0.34
N ALA A 251 19.25 -15.55 0.92
CA ALA A 251 18.34 -16.36 1.74
C ALA A 251 16.86 -15.97 1.54
N TYR A 252 16.35 -16.05 0.30
CA TYR A 252 14.91 -16.24 0.08
C TYR A 252 14.61 -16.75 -1.35
N PRO A 253 14.47 -18.08 -1.54
CA PRO A 253 13.78 -18.67 -2.70
C PRO A 253 12.26 -18.56 -2.56
#